data_AF-A0A7C5ZFW2-F1
#
_entry.id   AF-A0A7C5ZFW2-F1
#
_cell.length_a   1.000
_cell.length_b   1.000
_cell.length_c   1.000
_cell.angle_alpha   90.00
_cell.angle_beta   90.00
_cell.angle_gamma   90.00
#
_symmetry.space_group_name_H-M   'P 1'
#
loop_
_entity.id
_entity.type
_entity.pdbx_description
1 polymer ?
#
loop_
_entity_poly.entity_id
_entity_poly.type
_entity_poly.pdbx_seq_one_letter_code
_entity_poly.pdbx_strand_id
1 'polypeptide(L)'
;MTKGKEITLGVRFKGGATTVLTVPVPHPYWELHRLDPAVMQEIDRLLEHHTEAEIAAMLNARGLRTGYDLTFNAVGIQHALRRHGIKSRWQRLRECGLLTIEEMATLLHTSQTMIWYWRCHGVLQGEAYGARQFL
;
A
#
# COMPACT_ATOMS: atom_id res chain seq x y z
N MET A 1 33.70 9.76 11.92
CA MET A 1 33.18 10.08 13.27
C MET A 1 32.05 9.11 13.58
N THR A 2 32.32 8.10 14.39
CA THR A 2 31.41 6.97 14.68
C THR A 2 30.46 7.37 15.81
N LYS A 3 29.17 7.54 15.51
CA LYS A 3 28.14 7.89 16.53
C LYS A 3 27.81 6.64 17.34
N GLY A 4 28.19 6.62 18.62
CA GLY A 4 27.89 5.54 19.58
C GLY A 4 26.38 5.38 19.79
N LYS A 5 25.90 4.14 19.76
CA LYS A 5 24.49 3.70 19.70
C LYS A 5 23.92 3.25 21.06
N GLU A 6 24.24 3.92 22.16
CA GLU A 6 23.81 3.45 23.49
C GLU A 6 23.20 4.57 24.34
N ILE A 7 22.04 4.30 24.94
CA ILE A 7 21.38 5.17 25.93
C ILE A 7 21.47 4.47 27.28
N THR A 8 22.09 5.15 28.24
CA THR A 8 22.22 4.67 29.62
C THR A 8 21.03 5.17 30.44
N LEU A 9 20.16 4.26 30.88
CA LEU A 9 19.00 4.56 31.72
C LEU A 9 19.33 4.25 33.19
N GLY A 10 19.26 5.25 34.07
CA GLY A 10 19.36 5.06 35.52
C GLY A 10 17.97 4.93 36.15
N VAL A 11 17.61 3.74 36.64
CA VAL A 11 16.34 3.49 37.34
C VAL A 11 16.60 3.50 38.84
N ARG A 12 16.00 4.46 39.57
CA ARG A 12 16.07 4.55 41.03
C ARG A 12 14.78 4.02 41.65
N PHE A 13 14.88 2.95 42.43
CA PHE A 13 13.76 2.35 43.15
C PHE A 13 13.50 3.07 44.48
N LYS A 14 12.25 3.07 44.96
CA LYS A 14 11.83 3.74 46.21
C LYS A 14 12.56 3.23 47.47
N GLY A 15 13.24 2.08 47.41
CA GLY A 15 14.08 1.52 48.47
C GLY A 15 15.57 1.94 48.43
N GLY A 16 15.96 2.90 47.57
CA GLY A 16 17.33 3.45 47.54
C GLY A 16 18.31 2.76 46.59
N ALA A 17 17.96 1.58 46.06
CA ALA A 17 18.76 0.93 45.02
C ALA A 17 18.64 1.68 43.68
N THR A 18 19.77 1.94 43.03
CA THR A 18 19.84 2.52 41.68
C THR A 18 20.46 1.48 40.75
N THR A 19 19.71 1.07 39.73
CA THR A 19 20.17 0.15 38.68
C THR A 19 20.39 0.93 37.41
N VAL A 20 21.59 0.82 36.84
CA VAL A 20 21.92 1.41 35.55
C VAL A 20 21.74 0.35 34.48
N LEU A 21 20.81 0.57 33.55
CA LEU A 21 20.49 -0.32 32.44
C LEU A 21 20.92 0.36 31.14
N THR A 22 21.89 -0.22 30.44
CA THR A 22 22.27 0.22 29.09
C THR A 22 21.34 -0.44 28.09
N VAL A 23 20.51 0.35 27.41
CA VAL A 23 19.56 -0.15 26.40
C VAL A 23 19.99 0.38 25.03
N PRO A 24 20.01 -0.46 23.97
CA PRO A 24 20.27 0.00 22.62
C PRO A 24 19.20 1.02 22.22
N VAL A 25 19.58 2.04 21.45
CA VAL A 25 18.65 3.07 20.97
C VAL A 25 17.44 2.39 20.31
N PRO A 26 16.19 2.66 20.77
CA PRO A 26 15.02 2.08 20.13
C PRO A 26 15.00 2.49 18.65
N HIS A 27 14.76 1.51 17.78
CA HIS A 27 14.60 1.75 16.35
C HIS A 27 13.54 2.85 16.18
N PRO A 28 13.76 3.81 15.26
CA PRO A 28 12.81 4.88 15.07
C PRO A 28 11.41 4.32 14.81
N TYR A 29 10.41 4.95 15.41
CA TYR A 29 9.02 4.48 15.43
C TYR A 29 8.48 4.07 14.04
N TRP A 30 8.92 4.73 12.97
CA TRP A 30 8.54 4.40 11.58
C TRP A 30 9.15 3.10 11.04
N GLU A 31 10.26 2.61 11.61
CA GLU A 31 10.94 1.37 11.23
C GLU A 31 10.28 0.16 11.88
N LEU A 32 9.73 0.32 13.09
CA LEU A 32 8.89 -0.68 13.77
C LEU A 32 7.54 -0.89 13.08
N HIS A 33 7.03 0.15 12.40
CA HIS A 33 5.76 0.10 11.67
C HIS A 33 5.92 -0.09 10.16
N ARG A 34 7.14 -0.38 9.70
CA ARG A 34 7.43 -0.71 8.30
C ARG A 34 6.82 -2.07 7.99
N LEU A 35 6.04 -2.16 6.92
CA LEU A 35 5.55 -3.43 6.42
C LEU A 35 6.74 -4.33 6.11
N ASP A 36 6.67 -5.58 6.59
CA ASP A 36 7.67 -6.59 6.29
C ASP A 36 7.88 -6.65 4.77
N PRO A 37 9.13 -6.59 4.28
CA PRO A 37 9.43 -6.75 2.86
C PRO A 37 8.72 -7.95 2.20
N ALA A 38 8.52 -9.04 2.92
CA ALA A 38 7.76 -10.20 2.43
C ALA A 38 6.28 -9.87 2.17
N VAL A 39 5.65 -9.09 3.05
CA VAL A 39 4.27 -8.62 2.87
C VAL A 39 4.20 -7.65 1.68
N MET A 40 5.19 -6.79 1.52
CA MET A 40 5.26 -5.89 0.36
C MET A 40 5.42 -6.65 -0.96
N GLN A 41 6.20 -7.73 -0.99
CA GLN A 41 6.35 -8.57 -2.17
C GLN A 41 5.06 -9.32 -2.53
N GLU A 42 4.31 -9.78 -1.53
CA GLU A 42 2.99 -10.39 -1.77
C GLU A 42 1.97 -9.34 -2.27
N ILE A 43 1.98 -8.12 -1.71
CA ILE A 43 1.18 -7.00 -2.24
C ILE A 43 1.54 -6.71 -3.70
N ASP A 44 2.82 -6.71 -4.03
CA ASP A 44 3.33 -6.46 -5.38
C ASP A 44 2.81 -7.48 -6.40
N ARG A 45 2.78 -8.76 -6.00
CA ARG A 45 2.20 -9.85 -6.79
C ARG A 45 0.68 -9.72 -6.95
N LEU A 46 -0.02 -9.41 -5.86
CA LEU A 46 -1.48 -9.27 -5.89
C LEU A 46 -1.94 -8.09 -6.74
N LEU A 47 -1.13 -7.03 -6.87
CA LEU A 47 -1.46 -5.86 -7.70
C LEU A 47 -1.62 -6.17 -9.20
N GLU A 48 -1.10 -7.30 -9.68
CA GLU A 48 -1.26 -7.73 -11.08
C GLU A 48 -2.71 -8.08 -11.41
N HIS A 49 -3.47 -8.59 -10.45
CA HIS A 49 -4.85 -9.05 -10.66
C HIS A 49 -5.89 -8.41 -9.75
N HIS A 50 -5.47 -7.74 -8.68
CA HIS A 50 -6.35 -7.20 -7.66
C HIS A 50 -6.14 -5.70 -7.47
N THR A 51 -7.24 -5.00 -7.20
CA THR A 51 -7.24 -3.60 -6.82
C THR A 51 -6.70 -3.41 -5.40
N GLU A 52 -6.22 -2.21 -5.06
CA GLU A 52 -5.70 -1.94 -3.71
C GLU A 52 -6.77 -2.16 -2.61
N ALA A 53 -8.05 -2.00 -2.95
CA ALA A 53 -9.17 -2.27 -2.06
C ALA A 53 -9.35 -3.78 -1.81
N GLU A 54 -9.28 -4.59 -2.86
CA GLU A 54 -9.35 -6.05 -2.74
C GLU A 54 -8.14 -6.62 -1.99
N ILE A 55 -6.94 -6.10 -2.27
CA ILE A 55 -5.73 -6.46 -1.53
C ILE A 55 -5.89 -6.15 -0.05
N ALA A 56 -6.40 -4.96 0.29
CA ALA A 56 -6.67 -4.62 1.68
C ALA A 56 -7.66 -5.59 2.33
N ALA A 57 -8.73 -5.97 1.63
CA ALA A 57 -9.70 -6.97 2.11
C ALA A 57 -9.05 -8.34 2.30
N MET A 58 -8.23 -8.80 1.36
CA MET A 58 -7.50 -10.08 1.44
C MET A 58 -6.53 -10.12 2.61
N LEU A 59 -5.77 -9.04 2.83
CA LEU A 59 -4.83 -8.94 3.96
C LEU A 59 -5.57 -8.95 5.29
N ASN A 60 -6.67 -8.20 5.40
CA ASN A 60 -7.52 -8.20 6.60
C ASN A 60 -8.14 -9.59 6.85
N ALA A 61 -8.59 -10.30 5.81
CA ALA A 61 -9.14 -11.64 5.91
C ALA A 61 -8.10 -12.68 6.35
N ARG A 62 -6.83 -12.48 5.98
CA ARG A 62 -5.69 -13.29 6.46
C ARG A 62 -5.26 -12.94 7.90
N GLY A 63 -5.95 -11.99 8.56
CA GLY A 63 -5.64 -11.55 9.91
C GLY A 63 -4.40 -10.66 10.01
N LEU A 64 -3.85 -10.22 8.87
CA LEU A 64 -2.71 -9.31 8.85
C LEU A 64 -3.16 -7.90 9.22
N ARG A 65 -2.34 -7.23 10.02
CA ARG A 65 -2.55 -5.84 10.45
C ARG A 65 -1.41 -4.97 9.97
N THR A 66 -1.68 -3.67 9.88
CA THR A 66 -0.62 -2.69 9.68
C THR A 66 0.31 -2.66 10.90
N GLY A 67 1.49 -2.05 10.77
CA GLY A 67 2.41 -1.89 11.91
C GLY A 67 1.76 -1.19 13.12
N TYR A 68 0.71 -0.40 12.90
CA TYR A 68 -0.07 0.30 13.94
C TYR A 68 -1.21 -0.54 14.53
N ASP A 69 -1.26 -1.84 14.24
CA ASP A 69 -2.36 -2.76 14.60
C ASP A 69 -3.73 -2.37 13.99
N LEU A 70 -3.72 -1.51 12.96
CA LEU A 70 -4.92 -1.08 12.25
C LEU A 70 -5.24 -2.03 11.08
N THR A 71 -6.52 -2.07 10.70
CA THR A 71 -6.99 -2.69 9.44
C THR A 71 -6.34 -2.02 8.23
N PHE A 72 -6.03 -2.81 7.21
CA PHE A 72 -5.69 -2.29 5.90
C PHE A 72 -6.90 -1.64 5.24
N ASN A 73 -6.66 -0.50 4.57
CA ASN A 73 -7.61 0.15 3.68
C ASN A 73 -6.88 0.49 2.36
N ALA A 74 -7.64 0.75 1.29
CA ALA A 74 -7.07 1.04 -0.03
C ALA A 74 -6.08 2.23 0.00
N VAL A 75 -6.42 3.27 0.77
CA VAL A 75 -5.58 4.47 0.95
C VAL A 75 -4.24 4.11 1.62
N GLY A 76 -4.26 3.29 2.67
CA GLY A 76 -3.08 2.82 3.38
C GLY A 76 -2.18 1.96 2.49
N ILE A 77 -2.76 1.10 1.66
CA ILE A 77 -2.02 0.36 0.63
C ILE A 77 -1.37 1.31 -0.37
N GLN A 78 -2.10 2.29 -0.91
CA GLN A 78 -1.52 3.29 -1.82
C GLN A 78 -0.37 4.08 -1.17
N HIS A 79 -0.51 4.46 0.10
CA HIS A 79 0.57 5.12 0.85
C HIS A 79 1.79 4.21 1.03
N ALA A 80 1.57 2.92 1.33
CA ALA A 80 2.65 1.93 1.42
C ALA A 80 3.37 1.77 0.08
N LEU A 81 2.63 1.63 -1.02
CA LEU A 81 3.21 1.53 -2.37
C LEU A 81 4.07 2.74 -2.72
N ARG A 82 3.54 3.95 -2.50
CA ARG A 82 4.29 5.20 -2.74
C ARG A 82 5.57 5.28 -1.90
N ARG A 83 5.50 4.90 -0.63
CA ARG A 83 6.66 4.91 0.27
C ARG A 83 7.74 3.91 -0.15
N HIS A 84 7.33 2.77 -0.69
CA HIS A 84 8.24 1.72 -1.16
C HIS A 84 8.63 1.87 -2.63
N GLY A 85 8.14 2.90 -3.34
CA GLY A 85 8.44 3.12 -4.76
C GLY A 85 7.83 2.08 -5.70
N ILE A 86 6.81 1.34 -5.24
CA ILE A 86 6.13 0.33 -6.05
C ILE A 86 5.03 1.00 -6.88
N LYS A 87 4.94 0.63 -8.16
CA LYS A 87 3.93 1.17 -9.06
C LYS A 87 2.54 0.69 -8.67
N SER A 88 1.58 1.63 -8.58
CA SER A 88 0.18 1.29 -8.35
C SER A 88 -0.43 0.55 -9.54
N ARG A 89 -1.59 -0.09 -9.34
CA ARG A 89 -2.28 -0.80 -10.42
C ARG A 89 -2.61 0.14 -11.58
N TRP A 90 -3.08 1.34 -11.27
CA TRP A 90 -3.32 2.38 -12.28
C TRP A 90 -2.07 2.67 -13.12
N GLN A 91 -0.90 2.86 -12.50
CA GLN A 91 0.34 3.12 -13.23
C GLN A 91 0.73 1.94 -14.13
N ARG A 92 0.60 0.69 -13.66
CA ARG A 92 0.89 -0.50 -14.46
C ARG A 92 -0.01 -0.60 -15.68
N LEU A 93 -1.31 -0.44 -15.51
CA LEU A 93 -2.27 -0.50 -16.62
C LEU A 93 -2.03 0.61 -17.65
N ARG A 94 -1.65 1.81 -17.20
CA ARG A 94 -1.23 2.90 -18.08
C ARG A 94 0.03 2.57 -18.87
N GLU A 95 1.01 1.94 -18.25
CA GLU A 95 2.23 1.48 -18.93
C GLU A 95 1.96 0.34 -19.91
N CYS A 96 0.95 -0.49 -19.65
CA CYS A 96 0.45 -1.48 -20.60
C CYS A 96 -0.32 -0.88 -21.79
N GLY A 97 -0.52 0.45 -21.81
CA GLY A 97 -1.19 1.15 -22.90
C GLY A 97 -2.72 1.17 -22.81
N LEU A 98 -3.31 0.81 -21.66
CA LEU A 98 -4.75 0.93 -21.49
C LEU A 98 -5.17 2.40 -21.39
N LEU A 99 -6.27 2.72 -22.06
CA LEU A 99 -6.77 4.08 -22.22
C LEU A 99 -7.85 4.38 -21.19
N THR A 100 -7.97 5.63 -20.76
CA THR A 100 -9.13 6.02 -19.98
C THR A 100 -10.39 5.98 -20.85
N ILE A 101 -11.57 5.88 -20.22
CA ILE A 101 -12.86 6.00 -20.92
C ILE A 101 -12.93 7.30 -21.74
N GLU A 102 -12.35 8.39 -21.24
CA GLU A 102 -12.29 9.67 -21.93
C GLU A 102 -11.37 9.66 -23.16
N GLU A 103 -10.18 9.08 -23.03
CA GLU A 103 -9.24 8.96 -24.14
C GLU A 103 -9.80 8.02 -25.22
N MET A 104 -10.44 6.92 -24.82
CA MET A 104 -11.12 6.00 -25.72
C MET A 104 -12.29 6.69 -26.46
N ALA A 105 -13.08 7.50 -25.74
CA ALA A 105 -14.17 8.28 -26.33
C ALA A 105 -13.63 9.28 -27.37
N THR A 106 -12.52 9.93 -27.07
CA THR A 106 -11.84 10.85 -27.99
C THR A 106 -11.32 10.12 -29.23
N LEU A 107 -10.68 8.96 -29.05
CA LEU A 107 -10.10 8.15 -30.12
C LEU A 107 -11.18 7.60 -31.07
N LEU A 108 -12.32 7.17 -30.53
CA LEU A 108 -13.44 6.62 -31.30
C LEU A 108 -14.45 7.68 -31.73
N HIS A 109 -14.17 8.97 -31.48
CA HIS A 109 -15.05 10.11 -31.77
C HIS A 109 -16.49 9.90 -31.26
N THR A 110 -16.62 9.36 -30.05
CA THR A 110 -17.90 9.02 -29.42
C THR A 110 -18.01 9.61 -28.02
N SER A 111 -19.14 9.37 -27.34
CA SER A 111 -19.34 9.81 -25.97
C SER A 111 -18.82 8.79 -24.95
N GLN A 112 -18.38 9.26 -23.78
CA GLN A 112 -18.00 8.39 -22.66
C GLN A 112 -19.13 7.43 -22.25
N THR A 113 -20.39 7.87 -22.37
CA THR A 113 -21.58 7.04 -22.13
C THR A 113 -21.64 5.84 -23.08
N MET A 114 -21.27 6.04 -24.36
CA MET A 114 -21.24 4.96 -25.35
C MET A 114 -20.11 3.97 -25.06
N ILE A 115 -18.94 4.45 -24.65
CA ILE A 115 -17.83 3.58 -24.19
C ILE A 115 -18.27 2.75 -22.99
N TRP A 116 -18.97 3.36 -22.02
CA TRP A 116 -19.50 2.62 -20.87
C TRP A 116 -20.52 1.57 -21.33
N TYR A 117 -21.48 1.95 -22.18
CA TYR A 117 -22.45 1.01 -22.75
C TYR A 117 -21.76 -0.19 -23.43
N TRP A 118 -20.76 0.05 -24.28
CA TRP A 118 -19.99 -1.01 -24.94
C TRP A 118 -19.25 -1.92 -23.96
N ARG A 119 -18.70 -1.38 -22.87
CA ARG A 119 -18.12 -2.20 -21.80
C ARG A 119 -19.18 -3.04 -21.07
N CYS A 120 -20.36 -2.47 -20.74
CA CYS A 120 -21.46 -3.25 -20.14
C CYS A 120 -21.88 -4.43 -21.03
N HIS A 121 -21.87 -4.22 -22.34
CA HIS A 121 -22.28 -5.18 -23.34
C HIS A 121 -21.15 -6.11 -23.81
N GLY A 122 -19.95 -6.00 -23.23
CA GLY A 122 -18.80 -6.87 -23.54
C GLY A 122 -18.14 -6.61 -24.89
N VAL A 123 -18.48 -5.50 -25.56
CA VAL A 123 -17.86 -5.07 -26.81
C VAL A 123 -16.46 -4.51 -26.55
N LEU A 124 -16.29 -3.81 -25.43
CA LEU A 124 -15.00 -3.35 -24.94
C LEU A 124 -14.64 -4.07 -23.64
N GLN A 125 -13.41 -4.54 -23.55
CA GLN A 125 -12.85 -5.04 -22.29
C GLN A 125 -12.25 -3.86 -21.52
N GLY A 126 -12.45 -3.86 -20.20
CA GLY A 126 -11.87 -2.83 -19.33
C GLY A 126 -11.38 -3.43 -18.02
N GLU A 127 -10.17 -3.07 -17.65
CA GLU A 127 -9.47 -3.53 -16.46
C GLU A 127 -9.81 -2.64 -15.27
N ALA A 128 -10.28 -3.25 -14.19
CA ALA A 128 -10.59 -2.53 -12.96
C ALA A 128 -9.30 -2.12 -12.26
N TYR A 129 -9.18 -0.86 -11.84
CA TYR A 129 -8.14 -0.42 -10.90
C TYR A 129 -8.72 0.16 -9.59
N GLY A 130 -10.04 0.16 -9.46
CA GLY A 130 -10.75 0.53 -8.24
C GLY A 130 -12.23 0.15 -8.32
N ALA A 131 -12.98 0.36 -7.22
CA ALA A 131 -14.35 -0.15 -7.07
C ALA A 131 -15.34 0.32 -8.17
N ARG A 132 -15.05 1.43 -8.86
CA ARG A 132 -15.86 1.96 -9.98
C ARG A 132 -14.97 2.65 -11.03
N GLN A 133 -13.74 2.17 -11.17
CA GLN A 133 -12.70 2.83 -11.95
C GLN A 133 -12.07 1.81 -12.89
N PHE A 134 -12.10 2.12 -14.19
CA PHE A 134 -11.70 1.23 -15.27
C PHE A 134 -10.80 1.96 -16.27
N LEU A 135 -9.83 1.21 -16.80
CA LEU A 135 -9.06 1.55 -18.01
C LEU A 135 -9.34 0.50 -19.09
#